data_AF-A0AA96Y3E6-F1
#
_entry.id   AF-A0AA96Y3E6-F1
#
_cell.length_a   1.000
_cell.length_b   1.000
_cell.length_c   1.000
_cell.angle_alpha   90.00
_cell.angle_beta   90.00
_cell.angle_gamma   90.00
#
_symmetry.space_group_name_H-M   'P 1'
#
loop_
_entity.id
_entity.type
_entity.pdbx_description
1 polymer ?
#
loop_
_entity_poly.entity_id
_entity_poly.type
_entity_poly.pdbx_seq_one_letter_code
_entity_poly.pdbx_strand_id
1 'polypeptide(L)'
;MNVQYLRKSLKIAWLTYYRENREWIARLGVWVDCAGQRRPSSGFILGTLSTLEPQLTSLLPLIVDLSNDPDRIILALGLNFNPDDELDELDDDAPKMLPSRTLASETPLDLPETKPASTVPAVRLSSKIDEACTGVGERD
;
A
#
# COMPACT_ATOMS: atom_id res chain seq x y z
N MET A 1 16.98 -15.87 -11.78
CA MET A 1 16.67 -14.61 -11.06
C MET A 1 17.10 -14.73 -9.60
N ASN A 2 17.68 -13.68 -9.03
CA ASN A 2 17.99 -13.63 -7.61
C ASN A 2 16.79 -13.03 -6.87
N VAL A 3 16.12 -13.80 -6.01
CA VAL A 3 14.95 -13.35 -5.23
C VAL A 3 15.30 -12.13 -4.37
N GLN A 4 16.55 -11.98 -3.94
CA GLN A 4 17.01 -10.80 -3.20
C GLN A 4 17.01 -9.54 -4.05
N TYR A 5 17.32 -9.65 -5.35
CA TYR A 5 17.26 -8.51 -6.26
C TYR A 5 15.82 -8.06 -6.46
N LEU A 6 14.91 -9.01 -6.66
CA LEU A 6 13.48 -8.71 -6.80
C LEU A 6 12.94 -7.98 -5.57
N ARG A 7 13.21 -8.50 -4.36
CA ARG A 7 12.79 -7.85 -3.10
C ARG A 7 13.31 -6.42 -2.97
N LYS A 8 14.58 -6.18 -3.30
CA LYS A 8 15.17 -4.84 -3.30
C LYS A 8 14.51 -3.92 -4.31
N SER A 9 14.29 -4.40 -5.54
CA SER A 9 13.62 -3.64 -6.58
C SER A 9 12.19 -3.25 -6.18
N LEU A 10 11.44 -4.19 -5.61
CA LEU A 10 10.08 -3.94 -5.12
C LEU A 10 10.06 -2.92 -3.98
N LYS A 11 10.98 -3.05 -3.02
CA LYS A 11 11.12 -2.09 -1.92
C LYS A 11 11.34 -0.67 -2.45
N ILE A 12 12.30 -0.50 -3.36
CA ILE A 12 12.61 0.81 -3.96
C ILE A 12 11.40 1.35 -4.75
N ALA A 13 10.77 0.53 -5.59
CA ALA A 13 9.62 0.94 -6.38
C ALA A 13 8.44 1.37 -5.50
N TRP A 14 8.16 0.62 -4.43
CA TRP A 14 7.12 0.95 -3.47
C TRP A 14 7.39 2.27 -2.75
N LEU A 15 8.61 2.46 -2.24
CA LEU A 15 8.97 3.70 -1.53
C LEU A 15 8.93 4.92 -2.44
N THR A 16 9.42 4.81 -3.68
CA THR A 16 9.34 5.89 -4.67
C THR A 16 7.89 6.26 -4.95
N TYR A 17 7.04 5.26 -5.20
CA TYR A 17 5.61 5.50 -5.42
C TYR A 17 4.96 6.14 -4.21
N TYR A 18 5.20 5.62 -3.00
CA TYR A 18 4.64 6.16 -1.77
C TYR A 18 5.07 7.61 -1.53
N ARG A 19 6.34 7.95 -1.77
CA ARG A 19 6.88 9.32 -1.65
C ARG A 19 6.13 10.31 -2.53
N GLU A 20 5.91 9.97 -3.79
CA GLU A 20 5.23 10.84 -4.76
C GLU A 20 3.72 10.98 -4.47
N ASN A 21 3.13 9.95 -3.85
CA ASN A 21 1.68 9.78 -3.72
C ASN A 21 1.18 9.88 -2.27
N ARG A 22 2.07 10.25 -1.33
CA ARG A 22 1.82 10.24 0.11
C ARG A 22 0.54 10.98 0.51
N GLU A 23 0.34 12.17 -0.04
CA GLU A 23 -0.78 13.06 0.29
C GLU A 23 -2.15 12.42 0.06
N TRP A 24 -2.35 11.73 -1.06
CA TRP A 24 -3.64 11.12 -1.34
C TRP A 24 -3.76 9.73 -0.71
N ILE A 25 -2.67 8.97 -0.57
CA ILE A 25 -2.68 7.69 0.15
C ILE A 25 -3.07 7.91 1.60
N ALA A 26 -2.57 8.98 2.23
CA ALA A 26 -2.96 9.41 3.57
C ALA A 26 -4.47 9.70 3.65
N ARG A 27 -5.02 10.41 2.67
CA ARG A 27 -6.46 10.73 2.60
C ARG A 27 -7.35 9.52 2.29
N LEU A 28 -6.85 8.54 1.55
CA LEU A 28 -7.61 7.34 1.18
C LEU A 28 -7.88 6.45 2.41
N GLY A 29 -7.11 6.60 3.50
CA GLY A 29 -7.37 5.89 4.74
C GLY A 29 -7.12 4.38 4.65
N VAL A 30 -6.25 3.94 3.74
CA VAL A 30 -5.95 2.51 3.50
C VAL A 30 -5.03 1.88 4.56
N TRP A 31 -4.94 2.49 5.75
CA TRP A 31 -3.98 2.15 6.79
C TRP A 31 -4.44 0.96 7.63
N VAL A 32 -3.52 0.02 7.84
CA VAL A 32 -3.73 -1.20 8.62
C VAL A 32 -2.53 -1.40 9.52
N ASP A 33 -2.77 -1.83 10.76
CA ASP A 33 -1.70 -2.29 11.63
C ASP A 33 -1.47 -3.79 11.40
N CYS A 34 -0.24 -4.14 11.01
CA CYS A 34 0.18 -5.51 10.75
C CYS A 34 1.45 -5.82 11.55
N ALA A 35 1.36 -6.73 12.53
CA ALA A 35 2.48 -7.14 13.36
C ALA A 35 3.22 -5.94 14.02
N GLY A 36 2.47 -4.92 14.47
CA GLY A 36 3.01 -3.73 15.11
C GLY A 36 3.65 -2.71 14.16
N GLN A 37 3.42 -2.86 12.86
CA GLN A 37 3.85 -1.92 11.83
C GLN A 37 2.63 -1.29 11.16
N ARG A 38 2.62 0.05 11.09
CA ARG A 38 1.58 0.80 10.39
C ARG A 38 1.90 0.83 8.90
N ARG A 39 1.09 0.17 8.08
CA ARG A 39 1.28 0.10 6.63
C ARG A 39 -0.04 0.23 5.86
N PRO A 40 -0.02 0.60 4.58
CA PRO A 40 -1.18 0.45 3.71
C PRO A 40 -1.61 -1.02 3.60
N SER A 41 -2.88 -1.25 3.25
CA SER A 41 -3.43 -2.60 3.13
C SER A 41 -2.61 -3.47 2.17
N SER A 42 -2.47 -4.75 2.50
CA SER A 42 -1.65 -5.68 1.70
C SER A 42 -2.14 -5.78 0.25
N GLY A 43 -3.46 -5.79 0.03
CA GLY A 43 -4.05 -5.75 -1.30
C GLY A 43 -3.71 -4.48 -2.08
N PHE A 44 -3.65 -3.32 -1.42
CA PHE A 44 -3.24 -2.07 -2.05
C PHE A 44 -1.77 -2.09 -2.47
N ILE A 45 -0.88 -2.58 -1.59
CA ILE A 45 0.56 -2.73 -1.89
C ILE A 45 0.77 -3.72 -3.06
N LEU A 46 0.11 -4.88 -3.04
CA LEU A 46 0.21 -5.87 -4.11
C LEU A 46 -0.32 -5.33 -5.44
N GLY A 47 -1.46 -4.65 -5.43
CA GLY A 47 -2.07 -4.06 -6.61
C GLY A 47 -1.17 -2.99 -7.23
N THR A 48 -0.66 -2.06 -6.42
CA THR A 48 0.27 -1.02 -6.90
C THR A 48 1.56 -1.64 -7.44
N LEU A 49 2.20 -2.55 -6.70
CA LEU A 49 3.43 -3.20 -7.15
C LEU A 49 3.25 -4.03 -8.43
N SER A 50 2.09 -4.63 -8.65
CA SER A 50 1.80 -5.35 -9.90
C SER A 50 1.81 -4.44 -11.14
N THR A 51 1.54 -3.14 -10.95
CA THR A 51 1.61 -2.14 -12.02
C THR A 51 3.02 -1.58 -12.21
N LEU A 52 3.80 -1.48 -11.12
CA LEU A 52 5.14 -0.90 -11.13
C LEU A 52 6.21 -1.91 -11.57
N GLU A 53 6.05 -3.19 -11.22
CA GLU A 53 7.05 -4.22 -11.42
C GLU A 53 6.42 -5.40 -12.20
N PRO A 54 6.67 -5.51 -13.51
CA PRO A 54 6.02 -6.53 -14.34
C PRO A 54 6.48 -7.96 -14.01
N GLN A 55 7.64 -8.13 -13.36
CA GLN A 55 8.10 -9.47 -12.98
C GLN A 55 7.29 -10.03 -11.80
N LEU A 56 6.88 -9.18 -10.85
CA LEU A 56 5.98 -9.56 -9.78
C LEU A 56 4.68 -10.11 -10.37
N THR A 57 4.12 -9.46 -11.38
CA THR A 57 2.90 -9.92 -12.05
C THR A 57 3.04 -11.30 -12.68
N SER A 58 4.22 -11.67 -13.17
CA SER A 58 4.49 -13.03 -13.66
C SER A 58 4.62 -14.06 -12.54
N LEU A 59 4.97 -13.65 -11.31
CA LEU A 59 5.17 -14.53 -10.15
C LEU A 59 3.95 -14.61 -9.24
N LEU A 60 3.09 -13.58 -9.23
CA LEU A 60 1.88 -13.53 -8.40
C LEU A 60 0.98 -14.75 -8.54
N PRO A 61 0.71 -15.32 -9.74
CA PRO A 61 -0.12 -16.51 -9.86
C PRO A 61 0.43 -17.70 -9.07
N LEU A 62 1.76 -17.88 -9.08
CA LEU A 62 2.43 -18.94 -8.33
C LEU A 62 2.36 -18.66 -6.82
N ILE A 63 2.59 -17.41 -6.41
CA ILE A 63 2.60 -17.02 -5.00
C ILE A 63 1.21 -17.19 -4.37
N VAL A 64 0.15 -16.82 -5.10
CA VAL A 64 -1.25 -16.95 -4.65
C VAL A 64 -1.67 -18.42 -4.55
N ASP A 65 -1.19 -19.28 -5.47
CA ASP A 65 -1.43 -20.73 -5.39
C ASP A 65 -0.75 -21.35 -4.14
N LEU A 66 0.40 -20.81 -3.73
CA LEU A 66 1.10 -21.24 -2.52
C LEU A 66 0.49 -20.66 -1.23
N SER A 67 -0.01 -19.42 -1.25
CA SER A 67 -0.58 -18.74 -0.10
C SER A 67 -1.70 -17.81 -0.52
N ASN A 68 -2.89 -18.04 0.02
CA ASN A 68 -4.07 -17.21 -0.24
C ASN A 68 -4.14 -15.96 0.67
N ASP A 69 -3.18 -15.78 1.58
CA ASP A 69 -3.18 -14.69 2.55
C ASP A 69 -2.29 -13.53 2.05
N PRO A 70 -2.87 -12.39 1.65
CA PRO A 70 -2.10 -11.28 1.07
C PRO A 70 -1.08 -10.71 2.08
N ASP A 71 -1.39 -10.73 3.37
CA ASP A 71 -0.47 -10.27 4.41
C ASP A 71 0.76 -11.16 4.55
N ARG A 72 0.59 -12.49 4.41
CA ARG A 72 1.71 -13.45 4.40
C ARG A 72 2.59 -13.25 3.16
N ILE A 73 1.99 -12.93 2.02
CA ILE A 73 2.73 -12.59 0.80
C ILE A 73 3.60 -11.35 1.03
N ILE A 74 3.04 -10.27 1.58
CA ILE A 74 3.79 -9.04 1.88
C ILE A 74 4.93 -9.31 2.86
N LEU A 75 4.68 -10.12 3.91
CA LEU A 75 5.72 -10.56 4.84
C LEU A 75 6.83 -11.34 4.14
N ALA A 76 6.49 -12.30 3.27
CA ALA A 76 7.44 -13.09 2.51
C ALA A 76 8.25 -12.26 1.50
N LEU A 77 7.68 -11.18 0.98
CA LEU A 77 8.39 -10.21 0.12
C LEU A 77 9.29 -9.26 0.93
N GLY A 78 9.16 -9.23 2.26
CA GLY A 78 9.91 -8.32 3.13
C GLY A 78 9.42 -6.87 3.04
N LEU A 79 8.15 -6.68 2.69
CA LEU A 79 7.50 -5.38 2.54
C LEU A 79 6.66 -4.99 3.78
N ASN A 80 6.88 -5.67 4.92
CA ASN A 80 6.22 -5.34 6.18
C ASN A 80 7.01 -4.29 6.96
N PHE A 81 6.95 -3.06 6.51
CA PHE A 81 7.57 -1.92 7.17
C PHE A 81 6.63 -0.71 7.10
N ASN A 82 6.86 0.25 7.99
CA ASN A 82 6.21 1.54 7.92
C ASN A 82 6.89 2.40 6.84
N PRO A 83 6.17 2.77 5.76
CA PRO A 83 6.77 3.53 4.67
C PRO A 83 7.12 4.97 5.07
N ASP A 84 6.49 5.54 6.10
CA ASP A 84 6.88 6.86 6.61
C ASP A 84 8.25 6.80 7.29
N ASP A 85 8.46 5.82 8.19
CA ASP A 85 9.73 5.66 8.91
C ASP A 85 10.90 5.39 7.94
N GLU A 86 10.69 4.55 6.93
CA GLU A 86 11.72 4.27 5.92
C GLU A 86 12.01 5.45 4.99
N LEU A 87 11.01 6.31 4.74
CA LEU A 87 11.25 7.54 3.98
C LEU A 87 12.05 8.54 4.80
N ASP A 88 11.73 8.70 6.09
CA ASP A 88 12.47 9.58 6.98
C ASP A 88 13.95 9.15 7.10
N GLU A 89 14.23 7.84 7.18
CA GLU A 89 15.61 7.32 7.13
C GLU A 89 16.35 7.68 5.83
N LEU A 90 15.65 7.68 4.69
CA LEU A 90 16.22 8.04 3.38
C LEU A 90 16.40 9.55 3.21
N ASP A 91 15.50 10.35 3.78
CA ASP A 91 15.53 11.81 3.69
C ASP A 91 16.50 12.44 4.70
N ASP A 92 16.81 11.79 5.82
CA ASP A 92 17.85 12.25 6.74
C ASP A 92 19.28 12.03 6.21
N ASP A 93 19.47 11.07 5.28
CA ASP A 93 20.72 10.91 4.52
C ASP A 93 20.86 11.92 3.35
N ALA A 94 19.76 12.59 2.98
CA ALA A 94 19.79 13.63 1.96
C ALA A 94 20.24 14.98 2.56
N PRO A 95 21.24 15.67 1.98
CA PRO A 95 21.65 16.99 2.46
C PRO A 95 20.51 18.01 2.28
N LYS A 96 19.89 18.41 3.41
CA LYS A 96 18.87 19.46 3.54
C LYS A 96 19.35 20.78 2.88
N MET A 97 18.81 21.11 1.71
CA MET A 97 18.78 22.49 1.20
C MET A 97 17.33 23.00 1.18
N LEU A 98 17.16 24.18 1.81
CA LEU A 98 15.93 24.83 2.27
C LEU A 98 14.97 25.34 1.17
N PRO A 99 13.73 25.72 1.55
CA PRO A 99 12.55 25.76 0.67
C PRO A 99 12.19 27.17 0.17
N SER A 100 11.36 27.23 -0.88
CA SER A 100 10.61 28.43 -1.26
C SER A 100 9.12 28.15 -1.26
N ARG A 101 8.43 28.80 -0.33
CA ARG A 101 6.97 28.83 -0.11
C ARG A 101 6.36 30.04 -0.82
N THR A 102 5.21 29.88 -1.47
CA THR A 102 4.02 30.77 -1.55
C THR A 102 3.20 30.42 -2.80
N LEU A 103 1.87 30.52 -2.92
CA LEU A 103 0.69 30.57 -2.02
C LEU A 103 -0.53 30.63 -2.99
N ALA A 104 -1.69 30.09 -2.58
CA ALA A 104 -3.03 30.28 -3.16
C ALA A 104 -3.28 29.68 -4.57
N SER A 105 -4.42 29.08 -4.90
CA SER A 105 -5.80 29.58 -4.70
C SER A 105 -6.85 28.46 -4.63
N GLU A 106 -7.97 28.89 -4.07
CA GLU A 106 -9.27 28.29 -3.76
C GLU A 106 -9.99 27.33 -4.75
N THR A 107 -10.82 26.48 -4.13
CA THR A 107 -11.96 25.60 -4.55
C THR A 107 -13.04 26.40 -5.35
N PRO A 108 -14.07 25.84 -6.06
CA PRO A 108 -14.75 24.56 -5.79
C PRO A 108 -15.37 23.70 -6.93
N LEU A 109 -15.75 22.49 -6.50
CA LEU A 109 -16.74 21.52 -7.00
C LEU A 109 -17.65 21.89 -8.18
N ASP A 110 -17.80 20.96 -9.12
CA ASP A 110 -19.12 20.55 -9.63
C ASP A 110 -19.08 19.08 -10.12
N LEU A 111 -20.01 18.26 -9.63
CA LEU A 111 -20.26 16.87 -10.03
C LEU A 111 -21.69 16.82 -10.57
N PRO A 112 -21.96 16.02 -11.62
CA PRO A 112 -23.21 15.28 -11.60
C PRO A 112 -23.00 13.78 -11.87
N GLU A 113 -23.26 13.01 -10.81
CA GLU A 113 -24.21 11.89 -10.72
C GLU A 113 -24.40 10.95 -11.93
N THR A 114 -24.09 9.66 -11.75
CA THR A 114 -24.87 8.57 -12.38
C THR A 114 -24.76 7.25 -11.60
N LYS A 115 -25.92 6.78 -11.10
CA LYS A 115 -26.24 5.40 -10.65
C LYS A 115 -26.22 4.44 -11.87
N PRO A 116 -26.06 3.09 -11.74
CA PRO A 116 -26.92 2.26 -10.87
C PRO A 116 -26.29 1.00 -10.24
N ALA A 117 -27.17 0.36 -9.46
CA ALA A 117 -27.00 -0.84 -8.65
C ALA A 117 -26.51 -2.10 -9.40
N SER A 118 -25.83 -2.98 -8.66
CA SER A 118 -26.03 -4.43 -8.82
C SER A 118 -25.65 -5.19 -7.54
N THR A 119 -26.64 -5.92 -7.05
CA THR A 119 -26.63 -6.75 -5.84
C THR A 119 -25.99 -8.11 -6.14
N VAL A 120 -25.04 -8.55 -5.32
CA VAL A 120 -24.62 -9.97 -5.28
C VAL A 120 -24.40 -10.38 -3.82
N PRO A 121 -24.98 -11.51 -3.35
CA PRO A 121 -24.90 -11.91 -1.95
C PRO A 121 -23.52 -12.47 -1.60
N ALA A 122 -22.98 -12.05 -0.45
CA ALA A 122 -21.74 -12.57 0.10
C ALA A 122 -21.98 -13.90 0.81
N VAL A 123 -21.42 -14.98 0.27
CA VAL A 123 -21.24 -16.25 0.97
C VAL A 123 -20.13 -16.04 2.01
N ARG A 124 -20.49 -16.12 3.30
CA ARG A 124 -19.52 -16.13 4.40
C ARG A 124 -18.98 -17.55 4.58
N LEU A 125 -17.71 -17.74 4.27
CA LEU A 125 -16.96 -18.88 4.78
C LEU A 125 -16.00 -18.37 5.85
N SER A 126 -16.38 -18.55 7.11
CA SER A 126 -15.53 -18.25 8.26
C SER A 126 -14.51 -19.37 8.44
N SER A 127 -13.23 -19.08 8.23
CA SER A 127 -12.12 -19.85 8.81
C SER A 127 -11.42 -18.96 9.83
N LYS A 128 -11.37 -19.46 11.05
CA LYS A 128 -10.70 -18.81 12.19
C LYS A 128 -9.17 -18.84 12.02
N ILE A 129 -8.54 -17.89 12.71
CA ILE A 129 -7.17 -17.84 13.26
C ILE A 129 -5.99 -17.76 12.28
N ASP A 130 -5.76 -16.55 11.78
CA ASP A 130 -4.42 -15.96 11.67
C ASP A 130 -4.56 -14.50 12.10
N GLU A 131 -3.59 -13.95 12.83
CA GLU A 131 -3.63 -12.60 13.39
C GLU A 131 -3.91 -11.56 12.31
N ALA A 132 -5.19 -11.20 12.18
CA ALA A 132 -5.69 -10.39 11.09
C ALA A 132 -5.22 -8.96 11.33
N CYS A 133 -4.49 -8.43 10.36
CA CYS A 133 -4.14 -7.03 10.31
C CYS A 133 -5.39 -6.18 10.57
N THR A 134 -5.39 -5.42 11.67
CA THR A 134 -6.57 -4.70 12.13
C THR A 134 -6.54 -3.32 11.50
N GLY A 135 -7.55 -3.01 10.67
CA GLY A 135 -7.69 -1.69 10.07
C GLY A 135 -7.89 -0.65 11.17
N VAL A 136 -7.19 0.48 11.09
CA VAL A 136 -7.45 1.62 11.97
C VAL A 136 -8.73 2.30 11.49
N GLY A 137 -9.87 1.70 11.82
CA GLY A 137 -11.19 2.25 11.59
C GLY A 137 -11.76 2.79 12.90
N GLU A 138 -11.43 4.03 13.26
CA GLU A 138 -12.14 4.79 14.31
C GLU A 138 -12.05 6.28 13.92
N ARG A 139 -13.05 6.79 13.18
CA ARG A 139 -14.21 7.60 13.61
C ARG A 139 -13.86 8.92 14.32
N ASP A 140 -14.24 10.03 13.69
CA ASP A 140 -15.24 10.96 14.25
C ASP A 140 -16.21 11.38 13.13
#